data_AF-A0A672PXH2-F1
#
_entry.id   AF-A0A672PXH2-F1
#
_cell.length_a   1.000
_cell.length_b   1.000
_cell.length_c   1.000
_cell.angle_alpha   90.00
_cell.angle_beta   90.00
_cell.angle_gamma   90.00
#
_symmetry.space_group_name_H-M   'P 1'
#
loop_
_entity.id
_entity.type
_entity.pdbx_description
1 polymer ?
#
loop_
_entity_poly.entity_id
_entity_poly.type
_entity_poly.pdbx_seq_one_letter_code
_entity_poly.pdbx_strand_id
1 'polypeptide(L)'
;MNDMVENTCFCVLFFLQERRREFEANLEKAGLELEAEDKSIHAPWEVLATYADVLKIKVPFKASDIPKAREVPLEWLTQPFRLPDNVMRPEPDYFTAPFDKSKVDFFLIDDEDTFFPPSTRNRIVYYILTRCPYYKEDRKEKDKTGIKRLLNNGTYTSAYPLHDAQDMQCESERYHLYKNWARFLCFYKKQPLNLIKKYYGEKIGIYFAWLGFYTEMLFFAAVMGVICFVYGVLSYEDNITSKEICDPEIGGMIVMCPLCDKKCSYWKLNSTCLSSWQSHLFDNEGTVFFAMFMGIWVTLFLEFWKRRQARLEYEWDLVDFEEEQQQLQIRPEYELKCSGRRLNHITQVPANITA
;
A
#
# COMPACT_ATOMS: atom_id res chain seq x y z
N MET A 1 27.06 -40.50 19.71
CA MET A 1 26.82 -39.32 18.85
C MET A 1 25.32 -39.03 18.72
N ASN A 2 24.46 -40.05 18.60
CA ASN A 2 22.99 -39.87 18.61
C ASN A 2 22.44 -39.32 19.94
N ASP A 3 22.95 -39.76 21.10
CA ASP A 3 22.46 -39.28 22.42
C ASP A 3 22.74 -37.79 22.69
N MET A 4 23.78 -37.20 22.07
CA MET A 4 24.04 -35.77 22.19
C MET A 4 23.10 -34.93 21.32
N VAL A 5 22.67 -35.46 20.17
CA VAL A 5 21.73 -34.79 19.24
C VAL A 5 20.31 -34.84 19.80
N GLU A 6 19.90 -35.96 20.40
CA GLU A 6 18.58 -36.06 21.07
C GLU A 6 18.51 -35.16 22.31
N ASN A 7 19.55 -35.12 23.15
CA ASN A 7 19.59 -34.23 24.32
C ASN A 7 19.63 -32.73 23.94
N THR A 8 20.30 -32.37 22.84
CA THR A 8 20.26 -30.99 22.35
C THR A 8 18.89 -30.64 21.76
N CYS A 9 18.25 -31.56 21.04
CA CYS A 9 16.90 -31.34 20.49
C CYS A 9 15.85 -31.18 21.61
N PHE A 10 15.92 -32.02 22.65
CA PHE A 10 15.03 -31.96 23.80
C PHE A 10 15.21 -30.67 24.62
N CYS A 11 16.47 -30.25 24.84
CA CYS A 11 16.77 -28.96 25.46
C CYS A 11 16.23 -27.78 24.64
N VAL A 12 16.40 -27.79 23.31
CA VAL A 12 15.91 -26.71 22.43
C VAL A 12 14.39 -26.62 22.47
N LEU A 13 13.67 -27.73 22.37
CA LEU A 13 12.20 -27.75 22.46
C LEU A 13 11.71 -27.25 23.82
N PHE A 14 12.38 -27.66 24.91
CA PHE A 14 12.07 -27.17 26.25
C PHE A 14 12.25 -25.65 26.36
N PHE A 15 13.35 -25.10 25.85
CA PHE A 15 13.59 -23.65 25.85
C PHE A 15 12.58 -22.86 25.01
N LEU A 16 12.15 -23.40 23.87
CA LEU A 16 11.12 -22.77 23.04
C LEU A 16 9.77 -22.76 23.77
N GLN A 17 9.42 -23.84 24.45
CA GLN A 17 8.18 -23.95 25.20
C GLN A 17 8.17 -23.04 26.45
N GLU A 18 9.29 -22.90 27.15
CA GLU A 18 9.42 -21.98 28.29
C GLU A 18 9.26 -20.52 27.83
N ARG A 19 9.95 -20.11 26.75
CA ARG A 19 9.82 -18.75 26.18
C ARG A 19 8.40 -18.43 25.73
N ARG A 20 7.72 -19.42 25.14
CA ARG A 20 6.33 -19.28 24.71
C ARG A 20 5.41 -19.02 25.90
N ARG A 21 5.52 -19.83 26.97
CA ARG A 21 4.72 -19.67 28.20
C ARG A 21 4.98 -18.34 28.89
N GLU A 22 6.24 -17.91 28.96
CA GLU A 22 6.60 -16.60 29.55
C GLU A 22 6.01 -15.44 28.72
N PHE A 23 6.03 -15.55 27.39
CA PHE A 23 5.41 -14.54 26.53
C PHE A 23 3.89 -14.50 26.68
N GLU A 24 3.21 -15.65 26.66
CA GLU A 24 1.75 -15.75 26.86
C GLU A 24 1.34 -15.17 28.23
N ALA A 25 2.05 -15.53 29.31
CA ALA A 25 1.76 -14.98 30.64
C ALA A 25 1.99 -13.45 30.72
N ASN A 26 2.98 -12.92 30.00
CA ASN A 26 3.21 -11.47 29.95
C ASN A 26 2.15 -10.74 29.10
N LEU A 27 1.59 -11.39 28.08
CA LEU A 27 0.46 -10.85 27.32
C LEU A 27 -0.81 -10.77 28.17
N GLU A 28 -1.10 -11.80 28.97
CA GLU A 28 -2.21 -11.76 29.95
C GLU A 28 -2.02 -10.64 30.98
N LYS A 29 -0.80 -10.46 31.49
CA LYS A 29 -0.47 -9.33 32.37
C LYS A 29 -0.62 -7.97 31.70
N ALA A 30 -0.43 -7.88 30.39
CA ALA A 30 -0.69 -6.67 29.62
C ALA A 30 -2.19 -6.43 29.37
N GLY A 31 -3.06 -7.35 29.80
CA GLY A 31 -4.51 -7.26 29.70
C GLY A 31 -5.10 -7.90 28.44
N LEU A 32 -4.31 -8.61 27.63
CA LEU A 32 -4.83 -9.35 26.49
C LEU A 32 -5.43 -10.68 26.93
N GLU A 33 -6.52 -11.06 26.28
CA GLU A 33 -7.20 -12.33 26.52
C GLU A 33 -6.74 -13.35 25.47
N LEU A 34 -6.28 -14.51 25.93
CA LEU A 34 -5.74 -15.57 25.09
C LEU A 34 -6.67 -16.78 25.16
N GLU A 35 -7.18 -17.21 24.02
CA GLU A 35 -7.98 -18.45 23.95
C GLU A 35 -7.09 -19.61 23.52
N ALA A 36 -6.96 -20.62 24.39
CA ALA A 36 -6.06 -21.75 24.18
C ALA A 36 -6.55 -22.71 23.08
N GLU A 37 -7.85 -22.79 22.84
CA GLU A 37 -8.47 -23.70 21.86
C GLU A 37 -8.13 -23.28 20.43
N ASP A 38 -8.41 -22.02 20.08
CA ASP A 38 -8.18 -21.47 18.73
C ASP A 38 -6.84 -20.75 18.57
N LYS A 39 -6.05 -20.62 19.66
CA LYS A 39 -4.83 -19.80 19.70
C LYS A 39 -5.11 -18.37 19.22
N SER A 40 -6.27 -17.85 19.59
CA SER A 40 -6.73 -16.50 19.25
C SER A 40 -6.25 -15.51 20.33
N ILE A 41 -6.13 -14.24 19.95
CA ILE A 41 -5.80 -13.14 20.87
C ILE A 41 -6.91 -12.12 20.75
N HIS A 42 -7.56 -11.84 21.86
CA HIS A 42 -8.57 -10.80 21.99
C HIS A 42 -8.04 -9.64 22.83
N ALA A 43 -8.44 -8.42 22.49
CA ALA A 43 -8.10 -7.22 23.23
C ALA A 43 -9.39 -6.58 23.76
N PRO A 44 -9.59 -6.52 25.07
CA PRO A 44 -10.76 -5.91 25.67
C PRO A 44 -10.73 -4.38 25.48
N TRP A 45 -11.90 -3.74 25.60
CA TRP A 45 -12.08 -2.30 25.40
C TRP A 45 -11.08 -1.46 26.20
N GLU A 46 -10.87 -1.78 27.48
CA GLU A 46 -9.96 -1.04 28.35
C GLU A 46 -8.51 -1.00 27.84
N VAL A 47 -8.04 -2.11 27.27
CA VAL A 47 -6.71 -2.22 26.67
C VAL A 47 -6.68 -1.44 25.35
N LEU A 48 -7.70 -1.61 24.51
CA LEU A 48 -7.81 -0.86 23.25
C LEU A 48 -7.82 0.65 23.49
N ALA A 49 -8.63 1.14 24.43
CA ALA A 49 -8.71 2.56 24.80
C ALA A 49 -7.36 3.08 25.32
N THR A 50 -6.69 2.33 26.20
CA THR A 50 -5.40 2.74 26.77
C THR A 50 -4.32 2.86 25.69
N TYR A 51 -4.21 1.87 24.80
CA TYR A 51 -3.20 1.90 23.74
C TYR A 51 -3.61 2.82 22.58
N ALA A 52 -4.90 3.06 22.34
CA ALA A 52 -5.37 4.05 21.38
C ALA A 52 -4.96 5.48 21.80
N ASP A 53 -5.00 5.77 23.10
CA ASP A 53 -4.54 7.04 23.67
C ASP A 53 -3.00 7.19 23.56
N VAL A 54 -2.25 6.14 23.87
CA VAL A 54 -0.77 6.11 23.68
C VAL A 54 -0.39 6.32 22.22
N LEU A 55 -1.13 5.72 21.29
CA LEU A 55 -0.91 5.82 19.86
C LEU A 55 -1.54 7.08 19.23
N LYS A 56 -2.26 7.89 20.02
CA LYS A 56 -2.99 9.09 19.58
C LYS A 56 -3.83 8.85 18.32
N ILE A 57 -4.55 7.73 18.31
CA ILE A 57 -5.40 7.33 17.18
C ILE A 57 -6.51 8.36 17.02
N LYS A 58 -6.62 8.95 15.83
CA LYS A 58 -7.69 9.90 15.52
C LYS A 58 -9.01 9.16 15.36
N VAL A 59 -10.03 9.62 16.08
CA VAL A 59 -11.37 9.03 16.13
C VAL A 59 -12.43 10.12 15.99
N PRO A 60 -13.67 9.79 15.56
CA PRO A 60 -14.71 10.78 15.34
C PRO A 60 -15.25 11.38 16.65
N PHE A 61 -15.41 12.70 16.69
CA PHE A 61 -16.06 13.42 17.80
C PHE A 61 -17.29 14.23 17.39
N LYS A 62 -17.43 14.56 16.09
CA LYS A 62 -18.59 15.29 15.56
C LYS A 62 -18.82 14.93 14.09
N ALA A 63 -20.07 14.77 13.68
CA ALA A 63 -20.41 14.64 12.26
C ALA A 63 -20.07 15.93 11.49
N SER A 64 -19.56 15.80 10.26
CA SER A 64 -19.21 16.94 9.42
C SER A 64 -20.45 17.74 9.06
N ASP A 65 -20.41 19.04 9.36
CA ASP A 65 -21.42 20.03 8.99
C ASP A 65 -21.08 20.76 7.68
N ILE A 66 -19.98 20.37 7.02
CA ILE A 66 -19.52 20.98 5.78
C ILE A 66 -20.39 20.48 4.61
N PRO A 67 -21.03 21.38 3.86
CA PRO A 67 -21.80 20.97 2.68
C PRO A 67 -20.86 20.34 1.65
N LYS A 68 -21.26 19.19 1.13
CA LYS A 68 -20.49 18.48 0.10
C LYS A 68 -20.37 19.37 -1.14
N ALA A 69 -19.19 19.35 -1.77
CA ALA A 69 -18.94 20.08 -3.01
C ALA A 69 -19.99 19.70 -4.06
N ARG A 70 -20.57 20.72 -4.70
CA ARG A 70 -21.63 20.59 -5.70
C ARG A 70 -21.16 19.70 -6.86
N GLU A 71 -22.04 18.77 -7.25
CA GLU A 71 -21.86 17.88 -8.40
C GLU A 71 -21.46 18.65 -9.66
N VAL A 72 -20.49 18.12 -10.40
CA VAL A 72 -19.93 18.79 -11.59
C VAL A 72 -20.96 18.82 -12.73
N PRO A 73 -21.02 19.91 -13.52
CA PRO A 73 -21.86 19.90 -14.72
C PRO A 73 -21.41 18.74 -15.62
N LEU A 74 -22.35 17.89 -16.06
CA LEU A 74 -22.15 16.62 -16.81
C LEU A 74 -21.88 15.32 -16.00
N GLU A 75 -22.39 15.18 -14.78
CA GLU A 75 -22.26 13.91 -14.03
C GLU A 75 -22.79 12.67 -14.78
N TRP A 76 -23.82 12.84 -15.62
CA TRP A 76 -24.45 11.75 -16.40
C TRP A 76 -23.46 10.95 -17.25
N LEU A 77 -22.39 11.57 -17.75
CA LEU A 77 -21.35 10.89 -18.53
C LEU A 77 -20.56 9.88 -17.71
N THR A 78 -20.46 10.10 -16.40
CA THR A 78 -19.63 9.28 -15.49
C THR A 78 -20.44 8.31 -14.64
N GLN A 79 -21.76 8.43 -14.62
CA GLN A 79 -22.68 7.53 -13.92
C GLN A 79 -22.47 6.03 -14.20
N PRO A 80 -22.27 5.56 -15.45
CA PRO A 80 -22.07 4.13 -15.70
C PRO A 80 -20.76 3.59 -15.10
N PHE A 81 -19.76 4.45 -14.88
CA PHE A 81 -18.48 4.08 -14.26
C PHE A 81 -18.49 4.25 -12.73
N ARG A 82 -19.48 4.98 -12.17
CA ARG A 82 -19.59 5.21 -10.74
C ARG A 82 -20.28 4.01 -10.05
N LEU A 83 -19.81 3.68 -8.85
CA LEU A 83 -20.52 2.80 -7.92
C LEU A 83 -21.56 3.62 -7.15
N PRO A 84 -22.65 3.00 -6.67
CA PRO A 84 -23.63 3.70 -5.85
C PRO A 84 -22.96 4.29 -4.59
N ASP A 85 -23.42 5.46 -4.16
CA ASP A 85 -22.71 6.26 -3.15
C ASP A 85 -22.62 5.56 -1.79
N ASN A 86 -23.56 4.68 -1.45
CA ASN A 86 -23.52 3.83 -0.25
C ASN A 86 -22.30 2.88 -0.22
N VAL A 87 -21.77 2.47 -1.38
CA VAL A 87 -20.56 1.65 -1.47
C VAL A 87 -19.30 2.51 -1.51
N MET A 88 -19.40 3.69 -2.14
CA MET A 88 -18.26 4.61 -2.25
C MET A 88 -17.95 5.29 -0.91
N ARG A 89 -18.99 5.59 -0.13
CA ARG A 89 -18.94 6.26 1.17
C ARG A 89 -19.97 5.62 2.10
N PRO A 90 -19.62 4.49 2.75
CA PRO A 90 -20.53 3.81 3.65
C PRO A 90 -20.85 4.64 4.90
N GLU A 91 -19.88 5.43 5.36
CA GLU A 91 -19.99 6.29 6.53
C GLU A 91 -19.94 7.78 6.12
N PRO A 92 -20.64 8.66 6.85
CA PRO A 92 -20.52 10.10 6.64
C PRO A 92 -19.14 10.60 7.06
N ASP A 93 -18.76 11.77 6.55
CA ASP A 93 -17.50 12.41 6.94
C ASP A 93 -17.64 12.92 8.40
N TYR A 94 -16.64 12.67 9.24
CA TYR A 94 -16.59 13.12 10.63
C TYR A 94 -15.41 14.05 10.86
N PHE A 95 -15.53 14.95 11.82
CA PHE A 95 -14.37 15.61 12.41
C PHE A 95 -13.72 14.65 13.42
N THR A 96 -12.41 14.48 13.28
CA THR A 96 -11.63 13.57 14.11
C THR A 96 -10.68 14.32 15.03
N ALA A 97 -10.38 13.70 16.16
CA ALA A 97 -9.40 14.18 17.13
C ALA A 97 -8.66 12.99 17.74
N PRO A 98 -7.41 13.15 18.22
CA PRO A 98 -6.68 12.07 18.86
C PRO A 98 -7.44 11.58 20.10
N PHE A 99 -7.60 10.26 20.21
CA PHE A 99 -8.29 9.63 21.33
C PHE A 99 -7.61 9.96 22.65
N ASP A 100 -8.42 10.32 23.65
CA ASP A 100 -7.99 10.64 25.02
C ASP A 100 -8.86 9.83 25.97
N LYS A 101 -8.26 8.89 26.70
CA LYS A 101 -9.00 8.00 27.62
C LYS A 101 -9.65 8.79 28.76
N SER A 102 -9.13 9.98 29.10
CA SER A 102 -9.72 10.82 30.15
C SER A 102 -11.00 11.56 29.71
N LYS A 103 -11.27 11.63 28.40
CA LYS A 103 -12.36 12.41 27.81
C LYS A 103 -13.20 11.57 26.85
N VAL A 104 -13.62 10.39 27.32
CA VAL A 104 -14.43 9.44 26.51
C VAL A 104 -15.73 10.11 26.02
N ASP A 105 -16.39 10.90 26.86
CA ASP A 105 -17.65 11.60 26.55
C ASP A 105 -17.53 12.64 25.42
N PHE A 106 -16.32 13.04 25.04
CA PHE A 106 -16.11 13.96 23.91
C PHE A 106 -16.29 13.25 22.56
N PHE A 107 -16.12 11.94 22.50
CA PHE A 107 -16.14 11.16 21.27
C PHE A 107 -17.52 10.53 21.01
N LEU A 108 -17.81 10.28 19.74
CA LEU A 108 -19.06 9.62 19.32
C LEU A 108 -18.89 8.10 19.45
N ILE A 109 -19.16 7.58 20.65
CA ILE A 109 -19.11 6.14 20.93
C ILE A 109 -20.56 5.66 21.09
N ASP A 110 -21.09 5.06 20.02
CA ASP A 110 -22.40 4.40 20.07
C ASP A 110 -22.28 2.98 20.68
N ASP A 111 -21.24 2.25 20.27
CA ASP A 111 -20.97 0.88 20.69
C ASP A 111 -19.45 0.63 20.78
N GLU A 112 -19.00 0.10 21.91
CA GLU A 112 -17.58 -0.14 22.22
C GLU A 112 -16.96 -1.22 21.32
N ASP A 113 -17.76 -2.21 20.89
CA ASP A 113 -17.26 -3.33 20.09
C ASP A 113 -16.98 -2.96 18.64
N THR A 114 -17.78 -2.04 18.08
CA THR A 114 -17.70 -1.59 16.68
C THR A 114 -16.96 -0.27 16.50
N PHE A 115 -16.78 0.52 17.56
CA PHE A 115 -16.12 1.83 17.50
C PHE A 115 -14.72 1.78 16.86
N PHE A 116 -13.88 0.83 17.30
CA PHE A 116 -12.58 0.61 16.66
C PHE A 116 -12.71 -0.38 15.51
N PRO A 117 -12.41 0.03 14.25
CA PRO A 117 -12.49 -0.90 13.13
C PRO A 117 -11.46 -2.03 13.31
N PRO A 118 -11.73 -3.24 12.76
CA PRO A 118 -10.85 -4.40 12.92
C PRO A 118 -9.39 -4.11 12.51
N SER A 119 -9.17 -3.30 11.47
CA SER A 119 -7.83 -2.86 11.03
C SER A 119 -7.08 -2.10 12.13
N THR A 120 -7.75 -1.20 12.85
CA THR A 120 -7.19 -0.44 13.98
C THR A 120 -6.96 -1.33 15.20
N ARG A 121 -7.90 -2.23 15.52
CA ARG A 121 -7.74 -3.22 16.60
C ARG A 121 -6.51 -4.10 16.35
N ASN A 122 -6.36 -4.61 15.13
CA ASN A 122 -5.19 -5.38 14.69
C ASN A 122 -3.89 -4.58 14.81
N ARG A 123 -3.92 -3.28 14.48
CA ARG A 123 -2.76 -2.38 14.63
C ARG A 123 -2.36 -2.23 16.09
N ILE A 124 -3.32 -2.04 17.00
CA ILE A 124 -3.09 -1.94 18.45
C ILE A 124 -2.53 -3.26 19.00
N VAL A 125 -3.15 -4.40 18.68
CA VAL A 125 -2.69 -5.72 19.14
C VAL A 125 -1.27 -6.00 18.63
N TYR A 126 -0.99 -5.72 17.36
CA TYR A 126 0.35 -5.87 16.80
C TYR A 126 1.37 -4.96 17.49
N TYR A 127 0.98 -3.73 17.85
CA TYR A 127 1.81 -2.83 18.64
C TYR A 127 2.18 -3.43 20.01
N ILE A 128 1.23 -4.06 20.71
CA ILE A 128 1.47 -4.75 21.99
C ILE A 128 2.40 -5.96 21.78
N LEU A 129 2.11 -6.81 20.79
CA LEU A 129 2.90 -8.01 20.49
C LEU A 129 4.35 -7.71 20.13
N THR A 130 4.62 -6.57 19.49
CA THR A 130 5.98 -6.16 19.15
C THR A 130 6.79 -5.62 20.33
N ARG A 131 6.13 -5.20 21.42
CA ARG A 131 6.77 -4.61 22.61
C ARG A 131 6.75 -5.52 23.83
N CYS A 132 5.88 -6.51 23.88
CA CYS A 132 5.79 -7.42 25.00
C CYS A 132 7.11 -8.19 25.22
N PRO A 133 7.67 -8.19 26.44
CA PRO A 133 8.86 -8.98 26.78
C PRO A 133 8.53 -10.46 26.91
N TYR A 134 9.50 -11.33 26.62
CA TYR A 134 9.40 -12.79 26.84
C TYR A 134 10.44 -13.30 27.86
N TYR A 135 10.85 -12.46 28.81
CA TYR A 135 11.76 -12.83 29.90
C TYR A 135 11.09 -12.60 31.26
N LYS A 136 11.49 -13.38 32.28
CA LYS A 136 11.15 -13.14 33.69
C LYS A 136 11.80 -11.85 34.19
N GLU A 137 11.05 -11.01 34.92
CA GLU A 137 11.46 -9.69 35.44
C GLU A 137 12.82 -9.68 36.16
N ASP A 138 13.22 -10.81 36.76
CA ASP A 138 14.51 -10.96 37.45
C ASP A 138 15.74 -11.02 36.53
N ARG A 139 15.58 -11.27 35.23
CA ARG A 139 16.72 -11.34 34.28
C ARG A 139 16.89 -10.02 33.53
N LYS A 140 18.07 -9.39 33.66
CA LYS A 140 18.46 -8.13 33.00
C LYS A 140 18.63 -8.19 31.47
N GLU A 141 18.15 -9.23 30.81
CA GLU A 141 18.28 -9.39 29.37
C GLU A 141 17.19 -8.60 28.63
N LYS A 142 17.38 -7.28 28.58
CA LYS A 142 16.48 -6.35 27.88
C LYS A 142 16.28 -6.71 26.40
N ASP A 143 17.23 -7.42 25.79
CA ASP A 143 17.19 -7.77 24.37
C ASP A 143 16.05 -8.73 23.97
N LYS A 144 15.33 -9.32 24.93
CA LYS A 144 14.31 -10.35 24.69
C LYS A 144 12.89 -9.79 24.63
N THR A 145 12.61 -8.90 23.67
CA THR A 145 11.25 -8.38 23.45
C THR A 145 10.75 -8.61 22.03
N GLY A 146 9.44 -8.71 21.91
CA GLY A 146 8.74 -8.66 20.63
C GLY A 146 8.57 -10.00 19.91
N ILE A 147 7.40 -10.14 19.27
CA ILE A 147 7.02 -11.33 18.52
C ILE A 147 7.93 -11.63 17.32
N LYS A 148 8.52 -10.62 16.67
CA LYS A 148 9.40 -10.81 15.51
C LYS A 148 10.60 -11.70 15.82
N ARG A 149 11.18 -11.56 17.02
CA ARG A 149 12.31 -12.39 17.44
C ARG A 149 11.89 -13.81 17.76
N LEU A 150 10.68 -14.00 18.31
CA LEU A 150 10.10 -15.32 18.55
C LEU A 150 9.77 -16.05 17.23
N LEU A 151 9.35 -15.33 16.20
CA LEU A 151 9.18 -15.86 14.84
C LEU A 151 10.52 -16.26 14.22
N ASN A 152 11.53 -15.38 14.26
CA ASN A 152 12.85 -15.66 13.69
C ASN A 152 13.58 -16.82 14.40
N ASN A 153 13.35 -16.99 15.71
CA ASN A 153 13.91 -18.09 16.49
C ASN A 153 13.13 -19.42 16.33
N GLY A 154 12.01 -19.43 15.60
CA GLY A 154 11.15 -20.61 15.43
C GLY A 154 10.33 -21.00 16.66
N THR A 155 10.13 -20.09 17.63
CA THR A 155 9.22 -20.31 18.78
C THR A 155 7.76 -20.24 18.33
N TYR A 156 7.45 -19.30 17.45
CA TYR A 156 6.19 -19.24 16.72
C TYR A 156 6.45 -19.47 15.24
N THR A 157 5.53 -20.14 14.55
CA THR A 157 5.61 -20.37 13.11
C THR A 157 5.12 -19.17 12.31
N SER A 158 4.03 -18.56 12.75
CA SER A 158 3.39 -17.43 12.07
C SER A 158 2.51 -16.66 13.05
N ALA A 159 2.29 -15.38 12.75
CA ALA A 159 1.35 -14.52 13.46
C ALA A 159 0.69 -13.61 12.43
N TYR A 160 -0.62 -13.67 12.31
CA TYR A 160 -1.39 -12.94 11.31
C TYR A 160 -2.78 -12.55 11.86
N PRO A 161 -3.34 -11.41 11.42
CA PRO A 161 -4.72 -11.08 11.72
C PRO A 161 -5.66 -12.03 10.96
N LEU A 162 -6.81 -12.33 11.57
CA LEU A 162 -7.86 -13.10 10.92
C LEU A 162 -8.65 -12.21 9.95
N HIS A 163 -9.16 -12.82 8.89
CA HIS A 163 -10.11 -12.19 7.97
C HIS A 163 -11.53 -12.63 8.31
N ASP A 164 -12.50 -11.76 8.02
CA ASP A 164 -13.90 -12.12 8.16
C ASP A 164 -14.24 -13.37 7.35
N ALA A 165 -15.07 -14.23 7.96
CA ALA A 165 -15.51 -15.48 7.36
C ALA A 165 -16.28 -15.24 6.06
N GLN A 166 -16.18 -16.23 5.17
CA GLN A 166 -16.81 -16.24 3.86
C GLN A 166 -18.23 -16.83 3.92
N ASP A 167 -18.95 -16.61 5.02
CA ASP A 167 -20.31 -17.12 5.15
C ASP A 167 -21.24 -16.28 4.26
N MET A 168 -21.94 -16.93 3.33
CA MET A 168 -22.89 -16.26 2.42
C MET A 168 -24.10 -15.64 3.16
N GLN A 169 -24.30 -15.96 4.43
CA GLN A 169 -25.43 -15.49 5.24
C GLN A 169 -25.10 -14.25 6.08
N CYS A 170 -23.83 -13.95 6.32
CA CYS A 170 -23.40 -12.73 6.99
C CYS A 170 -22.80 -11.80 5.94
N GLU A 171 -23.33 -10.58 5.82
CA GLU A 171 -22.84 -9.52 4.93
C GLU A 171 -21.43 -9.05 5.36
N SER A 172 -20.41 -9.89 5.20
CA SER A 172 -19.04 -9.61 5.64
C SER A 172 -18.38 -8.54 4.79
N GLU A 173 -17.59 -7.64 5.39
CA GLU A 173 -16.94 -6.53 4.69
C GLU A 173 -16.10 -7.03 3.50
N ARG A 174 -15.45 -8.18 3.69
CA ARG A 174 -14.70 -8.89 2.64
C ARG A 174 -15.56 -9.29 1.45
N TYR A 175 -16.77 -9.82 1.68
CA TYR A 175 -17.68 -10.20 0.61
C TYR A 175 -18.19 -8.97 -0.16
N HIS A 176 -18.51 -7.87 0.55
CA HIS A 176 -18.85 -6.59 -0.09
C HIS A 176 -17.73 -6.08 -0.98
N LEU A 177 -16.48 -6.17 -0.53
CA LEU A 177 -15.31 -5.76 -1.28
C LEU A 177 -15.08 -6.66 -2.51
N TYR A 178 -15.28 -7.97 -2.38
CA TYR A 178 -15.20 -8.90 -3.51
C TYR A 178 -16.25 -8.62 -4.58
N LYS A 179 -17.51 -8.40 -4.18
CA LYS A 179 -18.64 -8.15 -5.08
C LYS A 179 -18.48 -6.86 -5.88
N ASN A 180 -18.01 -5.79 -5.22
CA ASN A 180 -18.01 -4.44 -5.78
C ASN A 180 -16.67 -4.02 -6.40
N TRP A 181 -15.55 -4.69 -6.07
CA TRP A 181 -14.22 -4.28 -6.51
C TRP A 181 -13.37 -5.44 -7.05
N ALA A 182 -13.09 -6.48 -6.26
CA ALA A 182 -12.10 -7.52 -6.61
C ALA A 182 -12.60 -8.59 -7.61
N ARG A 183 -13.64 -8.28 -8.41
CA ARG A 183 -14.18 -9.15 -9.45
C ARG A 183 -13.75 -8.64 -10.82
N PHE A 184 -13.27 -9.53 -11.68
CA PHE A 184 -12.79 -9.17 -13.03
C PHE A 184 -13.80 -8.33 -13.82
N LEU A 185 -15.10 -8.65 -13.73
CA LEU A 185 -16.17 -7.92 -14.41
C LEU A 185 -16.39 -6.49 -13.92
N CYS A 186 -15.82 -6.09 -12.79
CA CYS A 186 -15.95 -4.75 -12.21
C CYS A 186 -14.78 -3.81 -12.59
N PHE A 187 -13.91 -4.19 -13.54
CA PHE A 187 -12.71 -3.41 -13.91
C PHE A 187 -12.99 -1.98 -14.39
N TYR A 188 -14.17 -1.73 -14.97
CA TYR A 188 -14.56 -0.41 -15.48
C TYR A 188 -15.17 0.49 -14.39
N LYS A 189 -15.48 -0.04 -13.21
CA LYS A 189 -16.06 0.72 -12.11
C LYS A 189 -14.97 1.46 -11.32
N LYS A 190 -15.31 2.63 -10.78
CA LYS A 190 -14.43 3.36 -9.85
C LYS A 190 -14.16 2.54 -8.59
N GLN A 191 -12.94 2.63 -8.07
CA GLN A 191 -12.51 1.88 -6.89
C GLN A 191 -13.09 2.48 -5.59
N PRO A 192 -13.70 1.69 -4.70
CA PRO A 192 -14.23 2.15 -3.42
C PRO A 192 -13.10 2.28 -2.38
N LEU A 193 -12.34 3.37 -2.46
CA LEU A 193 -11.11 3.56 -1.66
C LEU A 193 -11.38 3.58 -0.13
N ASN A 194 -12.51 4.13 0.31
CA ASN A 194 -12.84 4.19 1.74
C ASN A 194 -13.09 2.80 2.34
N LEU A 195 -13.73 1.90 1.58
CA LEU A 195 -13.96 0.52 2.00
C LEU A 195 -12.64 -0.28 2.02
N ILE A 196 -11.77 -0.07 1.02
CA ILE A 196 -10.43 -0.66 0.98
C ILE A 196 -9.60 -0.20 2.18
N LYS A 197 -9.62 1.11 2.49
CA LYS A 197 -8.95 1.69 3.67
C LYS A 197 -9.47 1.05 4.95
N LYS A 198 -10.79 0.97 5.13
CA LYS A 198 -11.40 0.41 6.35
C LYS A 198 -10.92 -1.02 6.62
N TYR A 199 -10.91 -1.86 5.57
CA TYR A 199 -10.56 -3.28 5.69
C TYR A 199 -9.05 -3.55 5.74
N TYR A 200 -8.26 -2.94 4.85
CA TYR A 200 -6.83 -3.22 4.70
C TYR A 200 -5.89 -2.20 5.38
N GLY A 201 -6.43 -1.08 5.84
CA GLY A 201 -5.66 0.04 6.37
C GLY A 201 -5.16 1.02 5.30
N GLU A 202 -4.57 2.11 5.76
CA GLU A 202 -4.25 3.28 4.95
C GLU A 202 -3.10 3.01 3.97
N LYS A 203 -2.13 2.17 4.36
CA LYS A 203 -0.98 1.81 3.52
C LYS A 203 -1.40 1.07 2.23
N ILE A 204 -2.37 0.17 2.33
CA ILE A 204 -2.88 -0.55 1.16
C ILE A 204 -3.87 0.35 0.40
N GLY A 205 -4.66 1.14 1.12
CA GLY A 205 -5.54 2.16 0.53
C GLY A 205 -4.80 3.13 -0.38
N ILE A 206 -3.68 3.71 0.06
CA ILE A 206 -2.92 4.69 -0.74
C ILE A 206 -2.30 4.06 -1.99
N TYR A 207 -1.87 2.79 -1.90
CA TYR A 207 -1.37 2.04 -3.06
C TYR A 207 -2.44 1.92 -4.16
N PHE A 208 -3.66 1.50 -3.80
CA PHE A 208 -4.74 1.39 -4.79
C PHE A 208 -5.23 2.75 -5.27
N ALA A 209 -5.22 3.77 -4.41
CA ALA A 209 -5.51 5.14 -4.83
C ALA A 209 -4.50 5.65 -5.88
N TRP A 210 -3.21 5.39 -5.69
CA TRP A 210 -2.16 5.72 -6.66
C TRP A 210 -2.32 4.94 -7.96
N LEU A 211 -2.55 3.62 -7.86
CA LEU A 211 -2.73 2.75 -9.03
C LEU A 211 -3.93 3.19 -9.88
N GLY A 212 -5.06 3.50 -9.23
CA GLY A 212 -6.25 4.02 -9.90
C GLY A 212 -5.98 5.36 -10.60
N PHE A 213 -5.34 6.30 -9.90
CA PHE A 213 -4.96 7.60 -10.47
C PHE A 213 -3.99 7.47 -11.65
N TYR A 214 -3.00 6.59 -11.54
CA TYR A 214 -2.05 6.31 -12.62
C TYR A 214 -2.74 5.72 -13.85
N THR A 215 -3.66 4.78 -13.66
CA THR A 215 -4.43 4.18 -14.76
C THR A 215 -5.34 5.22 -15.43
N GLU A 216 -5.97 6.10 -14.65
CA GLU A 216 -6.79 7.21 -15.16
C GLU A 216 -5.95 8.19 -15.99
N MET A 217 -4.75 8.56 -15.52
CA MET A 217 -3.86 9.46 -16.26
C MET A 217 -3.24 8.81 -17.51
N LEU A 218 -2.94 7.51 -17.44
CA LEU A 218 -2.46 6.73 -18.59
C LEU A 218 -3.50 6.63 -19.69
N PHE A 219 -4.81 6.63 -19.37
CA PHE A 219 -5.85 6.63 -20.38
C PHE A 219 -5.72 7.83 -21.33
N PHE A 220 -5.47 9.04 -20.80
CA PHE A 220 -5.26 10.22 -21.65
C PHE A 220 -4.00 10.11 -22.52
N ALA A 221 -2.91 9.56 -21.97
CA ALA A 221 -1.69 9.32 -22.74
C ALA A 221 -1.88 8.27 -23.84
N ALA A 222 -2.63 7.21 -23.54
CA ALA A 222 -2.96 6.15 -24.49
C ALA A 222 -3.82 6.66 -25.64
N VAL A 223 -4.81 7.52 -25.36
CA VAL A 223 -5.62 8.17 -26.42
C VAL A 223 -4.74 8.98 -27.37
N MET A 224 -3.84 9.82 -26.84
CA MET A 224 -2.90 10.58 -27.65
C MET A 224 -1.94 9.68 -28.45
N GLY A 225 -1.44 8.61 -27.82
CA GLY A 225 -0.58 7.63 -28.49
C GLY A 225 -1.29 6.91 -29.64
N VAL A 226 -2.56 6.53 -29.47
CA VAL A 226 -3.38 5.93 -30.54
C VAL A 226 -3.60 6.92 -31.68
N ILE A 227 -3.86 8.20 -31.38
CA ILE A 227 -3.99 9.24 -32.42
C ILE A 227 -2.70 9.36 -33.24
N CYS A 228 -1.54 9.42 -32.59
CA CYS A 228 -0.24 9.47 -33.29
C CYS A 228 0.04 8.19 -34.09
N PHE A 229 -0.34 7.01 -33.57
CA PHE A 229 -0.20 5.75 -34.28
C PHE A 229 -1.09 5.69 -35.53
N VAL A 230 -2.35 6.11 -35.41
CA VAL A 230 -3.29 6.19 -36.54
C VAL A 230 -2.76 7.16 -37.60
N TYR A 231 -2.20 8.30 -37.19
CA TYR A 231 -1.52 9.21 -38.13
C TYR A 231 -0.38 8.53 -38.88
N GLY A 232 0.47 7.77 -38.18
CA GLY A 232 1.54 6.98 -38.81
C GLY A 232 1.03 5.94 -39.80
N VAL A 233 -0.10 5.29 -39.52
CA VAL A 233 -0.75 4.35 -40.45
C VAL A 233 -1.32 5.07 -41.67
N LEU A 234 -1.94 6.24 -41.49
CA LEU A 234 -2.51 7.00 -42.62
C LEU A 234 -1.41 7.58 -43.53
N SER A 235 -0.29 7.99 -42.95
CA SER A 235 0.89 8.46 -43.70
C SER A 235 1.77 7.31 -44.23
N TYR A 236 1.37 6.04 -44.00
CA TYR A 236 2.19 4.87 -44.29
C TYR A 236 2.47 4.69 -45.77
N GLU A 237 1.69 5.20 -46.72
CA GLU A 237 2.00 5.03 -48.15
C GLU A 237 2.70 6.24 -48.77
N ASP A 238 2.85 7.36 -48.06
CA ASP A 238 3.29 8.63 -48.65
C ASP A 238 4.77 8.96 -48.43
N ASN A 239 5.52 8.13 -47.71
CA ASN A 239 6.92 8.38 -47.41
C ASN A 239 7.85 8.18 -48.62
N ILE A 240 8.52 9.26 -49.01
CA ILE A 240 9.49 9.27 -50.11
C ILE A 240 10.69 8.37 -49.78
N THR A 241 11.22 8.42 -48.56
CA THR A 241 12.41 7.66 -48.16
C THR A 241 12.18 6.15 -48.24
N SER A 242 11.02 5.68 -47.78
CA SER A 242 10.67 4.26 -47.86
C SER A 242 10.41 3.82 -49.30
N LYS A 243 9.80 4.68 -50.14
CA LYS A 243 9.64 4.43 -51.58
C LYS A 243 10.99 4.29 -52.28
N GLU A 244 11.94 5.18 -52.03
CA GLU A 244 13.29 5.13 -52.62
C GLU A 244 14.07 3.87 -52.22
N ILE A 245 13.95 3.43 -50.96
CA ILE A 245 14.59 2.20 -50.47
C ILE A 245 14.01 0.96 -51.13
N CYS A 246 12.69 0.92 -51.34
CA CYS A 246 11.98 -0.21 -51.93
C CYS A 246 12.06 -0.27 -53.46
N ASP A 247 12.39 0.84 -54.11
CA ASP A 247 12.50 0.91 -55.57
C ASP A 247 13.65 0.03 -56.09
N PRO A 248 13.38 -0.94 -56.99
CA PRO A 248 14.43 -1.78 -57.57
C PRO A 248 15.46 -1.00 -58.41
N GLU A 249 15.10 0.14 -58.99
CA GLU A 249 16.01 0.97 -59.79
C GLU A 249 16.90 1.87 -58.91
N ILE A 250 16.44 2.26 -57.72
CA ILE A 250 17.21 3.10 -56.80
C ILE A 250 17.83 2.22 -55.70
N GLY A 251 17.03 1.79 -54.72
CA GLY A 251 17.48 0.96 -53.60
C GLY A 251 18.00 -0.42 -53.99
N GLY A 252 17.58 -0.96 -55.15
CA GLY A 252 18.09 -2.23 -55.68
C GLY A 252 19.49 -2.16 -56.29
N MET A 253 19.95 -0.97 -56.69
CA MET A 253 21.28 -0.72 -57.24
C MET A 253 22.33 -0.37 -56.16
N ILE A 254 21.88 0.09 -54.98
CA ILE A 254 22.78 0.46 -53.87
C ILE A 254 23.23 -0.80 -53.12
N VAL A 255 24.54 -1.07 -53.17
CA VAL A 255 25.20 -2.19 -52.47
C VAL A 255 25.80 -1.72 -51.15
N MET A 256 25.39 -2.35 -50.06
CA MET A 256 25.81 -2.03 -48.71
C MET A 256 26.99 -2.92 -48.26
N CYS A 257 27.85 -2.34 -47.42
CA CYS A 257 28.97 -3.07 -46.81
C CYS A 257 28.47 -4.19 -45.89
N PRO A 258 29.23 -5.29 -45.74
CA PRO A 258 28.93 -6.34 -44.79
C PRO A 258 28.98 -5.80 -43.36
N LEU A 259 28.07 -6.28 -42.50
CA LEU A 259 27.96 -5.86 -41.10
C LEU A 259 28.99 -6.54 -40.17
N CYS A 260 29.77 -7.49 -40.68
CA CYS A 260 30.66 -8.33 -39.89
C CYS A 260 32.05 -8.47 -40.53
N ASP A 261 33.06 -8.54 -39.67
CA ASP A 261 34.48 -8.57 -40.07
C ASP A 261 34.91 -9.83 -40.83
N LYS A 262 34.22 -10.97 -40.62
CA LYS A 262 34.56 -12.25 -41.27
C LYS A 262 33.30 -12.94 -41.82
N LYS A 263 33.42 -13.43 -43.07
CA LYS A 263 32.42 -14.27 -43.77
C LYS A 263 31.00 -13.68 -43.89
N CYS A 264 30.87 -12.37 -44.11
CA CYS A 264 29.59 -11.74 -44.43
C CYS A 264 29.60 -11.25 -45.89
N SER A 265 28.50 -11.49 -46.62
CA SER A 265 28.34 -11.03 -48.00
C SER A 265 27.85 -9.58 -48.05
N TYR A 266 28.16 -8.89 -49.14
CA TYR A 266 27.49 -7.64 -49.49
C TYR A 266 25.98 -7.89 -49.66
N TRP A 267 25.18 -6.90 -49.30
CA TRP A 267 23.72 -6.97 -49.37
C TRP A 267 23.16 -5.71 -50.05
N LYS A 268 21.96 -5.81 -50.61
CA LYS A 268 21.32 -4.70 -51.34
C LYS A 268 20.39 -3.93 -50.41
N LEU A 269 20.33 -2.61 -50.54
CA LEU A 269 19.50 -1.77 -49.67
C LEU A 269 18.00 -2.14 -49.76
N ASN A 270 17.50 -2.57 -50.93
CA ASN A 270 16.11 -3.01 -51.09
C ASN A 270 15.72 -4.18 -50.14
N SER A 271 16.66 -5.01 -49.67
CA SER A 271 16.31 -6.07 -48.71
C SER A 271 15.80 -5.53 -47.35
N THR A 272 16.02 -4.24 -47.03
CA THR A 272 15.47 -3.59 -45.82
C THR A 272 14.19 -2.81 -46.08
N CYS A 273 13.55 -2.96 -47.23
CA CYS A 273 12.30 -2.29 -47.60
C CYS A 273 11.20 -2.41 -46.52
N LEU A 274 10.89 -3.63 -46.06
CA LEU A 274 9.89 -3.85 -45.01
C LEU A 274 10.27 -3.16 -43.68
N SER A 275 11.55 -3.19 -43.33
CA SER A 275 12.06 -2.55 -42.11
C SER A 275 11.94 -1.03 -42.21
N SER A 276 12.24 -0.42 -43.37
CA SER A 276 12.09 1.02 -43.58
C SER A 276 10.64 1.49 -43.41
N TRP A 277 9.67 0.72 -43.93
CA TRP A 277 8.26 1.03 -43.75
C TRP A 277 7.80 0.89 -42.29
N GLN A 278 8.26 -0.16 -41.59
CA GLN A 278 8.01 -0.32 -40.16
C GLN A 278 8.64 0.81 -39.34
N SER A 279 9.85 1.25 -39.69
CA SER A 279 10.49 2.40 -39.05
C SER A 279 9.68 3.68 -39.25
N HIS A 280 9.16 3.96 -40.45
CA HIS A 280 8.34 5.16 -40.65
C HIS A 280 7.03 5.14 -39.83
N LEU A 281 6.42 3.97 -39.65
CA LEU A 281 5.23 3.84 -38.81
C LEU A 281 5.49 4.33 -37.36
N PHE A 282 6.68 4.08 -36.82
CA PHE A 282 7.06 4.49 -35.45
C PHE A 282 7.82 5.82 -35.39
N ASP A 283 8.57 6.18 -36.43
CA ASP A 283 9.37 7.40 -36.53
C ASP A 283 8.76 8.32 -37.60
N ASN A 284 7.68 8.99 -37.20
CA ASN A 284 7.00 10.01 -37.99
C ASN A 284 6.97 11.34 -37.23
N GLU A 285 6.58 12.42 -37.90
CA GLU A 285 6.51 13.75 -37.29
C GLU A 285 5.60 13.78 -36.04
N GLY A 286 4.55 12.94 -36.02
CA GLY A 286 3.63 12.78 -34.90
C GLY A 286 4.29 12.25 -33.62
N THR A 287 5.37 11.47 -33.71
CA THR A 287 6.06 10.98 -32.51
C THR A 287 6.91 12.05 -31.83
N VAL A 288 7.37 13.06 -32.57
CA VAL A 288 7.99 14.26 -31.99
C VAL A 288 6.98 15.04 -31.15
N PHE A 289 5.76 15.24 -31.67
CA PHE A 289 4.67 15.86 -30.91
C PHE A 289 4.29 15.03 -29.67
N PHE A 290 4.22 13.71 -29.81
CA PHE A 290 3.96 12.80 -28.69
C PHE A 290 5.04 12.90 -27.61
N ALA A 291 6.32 12.99 -27.97
CA ALA A 291 7.41 13.14 -27.02
C ALA A 291 7.30 14.45 -26.20
N MET A 292 6.97 15.57 -26.85
CA MET A 292 6.70 16.83 -26.14
C MET A 292 5.49 16.71 -25.21
N PHE A 293 4.41 16.09 -25.69
CA PHE A 293 3.23 15.81 -24.87
C PHE A 293 3.58 14.95 -23.66
N MET A 294 4.37 13.89 -23.81
CA MET A 294 4.78 13.02 -22.70
C MET A 294 5.60 13.78 -21.65
N GLY A 295 6.46 14.71 -22.06
CA GLY A 295 7.17 15.61 -21.14
C GLY A 295 6.21 16.43 -20.27
N ILE A 296 5.20 17.04 -20.89
CA ILE A 296 4.15 17.80 -20.18
C ILE A 296 3.30 16.86 -19.32
N TRP A 297 2.88 15.72 -19.86
CA TRP A 297 2.04 14.74 -19.18
C TRP A 297 2.69 14.23 -17.88
N VAL A 298 3.99 13.93 -17.88
CA VAL A 298 4.70 13.48 -16.66
C VAL A 298 4.67 14.57 -15.59
N THR A 299 4.88 15.84 -15.97
CA THR A 299 4.83 16.95 -15.01
C THR A 299 3.42 17.13 -14.42
N LEU A 300 2.38 17.11 -15.27
CA LEU A 300 0.99 17.20 -14.83
C LEU A 300 0.59 16.00 -13.96
N PHE A 301 1.02 14.79 -14.31
CA PHE A 301 0.80 13.57 -13.54
C PHE A 301 1.33 13.72 -12.11
N LEU A 302 2.58 14.18 -11.94
CA LEU A 302 3.17 14.35 -10.61
C LEU A 302 2.50 15.47 -9.81
N GLU A 303 2.18 16.61 -10.42
CA GLU A 303 1.49 17.72 -9.73
C GLU A 303 0.06 17.35 -9.32
N PHE A 304 -0.68 16.68 -10.20
CA PHE A 304 -2.04 16.22 -9.90
C PHE A 304 -2.04 15.08 -8.89
N TRP A 305 -1.03 14.19 -8.91
CA TRP A 305 -0.86 13.20 -7.86
C TRP A 305 -0.63 13.86 -6.50
N LYS A 306 0.26 14.86 -6.41
CA LYS A 306 0.49 15.62 -5.16
C LYS A 306 -0.80 16.24 -4.63
N ARG A 307 -1.61 16.86 -5.51
CA ARG A 307 -2.92 17.41 -5.14
C ARG A 307 -3.90 16.33 -4.67
N ARG A 308 -3.92 15.17 -5.35
CA ARG A 308 -4.80 14.04 -4.98
C ARG A 308 -4.37 13.42 -3.66
N GLN A 309 -3.07 13.27 -3.44
CA GLN A 309 -2.48 12.78 -2.20
C GLN A 309 -2.84 13.71 -1.04
N ALA A 310 -2.63 15.02 -1.17
CA ALA A 310 -3.00 15.99 -0.12
C ALA A 310 -4.49 15.94 0.24
N ARG A 311 -5.37 15.72 -0.75
CA ARG A 311 -6.80 15.52 -0.50
C ARG A 311 -7.08 14.24 0.26
N LEU A 312 -6.43 13.12 -0.10
CA LEU A 312 -6.58 11.85 0.60
C LEU A 312 -5.99 11.90 2.02
N GLU A 313 -4.89 12.62 2.20
CA GLU A 313 -4.26 12.85 3.50
C GLU A 313 -5.23 13.54 4.45
N TYR A 314 -5.95 14.56 3.96
CA TYR A 314 -7.03 15.19 4.71
C TYR A 314 -8.24 14.26 4.91
N GLU A 315 -8.78 13.67 3.85
CA GLU A 315 -9.97 12.78 3.91
C GLU A 315 -9.72 11.53 4.78
N TRP A 316 -8.46 11.13 4.99
CA TRP A 316 -8.10 9.97 5.80
C TRP A 316 -7.47 10.31 7.14
N ASP A 317 -7.44 11.58 7.53
CA ASP A 317 -6.87 12.08 8.78
C ASP A 317 -5.38 11.76 8.97
N LEU A 318 -4.64 11.63 7.87
CA LEU A 318 -3.21 11.29 7.86
C LEU A 318 -2.28 12.51 7.93
N VAL A 319 -2.84 13.71 8.12
CA VAL A 319 -2.06 14.93 8.36
C VAL A 319 -1.19 14.72 9.61
N ASP A 320 0.10 15.01 9.50
CA ASP A 320 1.13 14.83 10.54
C ASP A 320 1.42 13.37 10.96
N PHE A 321 0.84 12.38 10.25
CA PHE A 321 1.01 10.96 10.60
C PHE A 321 2.47 10.52 10.60
N GLU A 322 3.29 11.01 9.67
CA GLU A 322 4.71 10.66 9.62
C GLU A 322 5.49 11.16 10.84
N GLU A 323 5.21 12.38 11.31
CA GLU A 323 5.87 12.95 12.49
C GLU A 323 5.44 12.21 13.76
N GLU A 324 4.14 11.96 13.91
CA GLU A 324 3.57 11.18 15.01
C GLU A 324 4.13 9.75 15.04
N GLN A 325 4.20 9.07 13.89
CA GLN A 325 4.80 7.73 13.77
C GLN A 325 6.27 7.73 14.17
N GLN A 326 7.07 8.69 13.71
CA GLN A 326 8.49 8.78 14.03
C GLN A 326 8.72 8.98 15.54
N GLN A 327 7.86 9.76 16.19
CA GLN A 327 7.96 10.05 17.62
C GLN A 327 7.43 8.89 18.49
N LEU A 328 6.27 8.32 18.14
CA LEU A 328 5.54 7.35 18.97
C LEU A 328 5.90 5.89 18.67
N GLN A 329 6.42 5.60 17.47
CA GLN A 329 6.69 4.23 17.00
C GLN A 329 8.15 4.02 16.61
N ILE A 330 9.05 4.32 17.54
CA ILE A 330 10.46 3.90 17.41
C ILE A 330 10.49 2.38 17.26
N ARG A 331 11.39 1.89 16.38
CA ARG A 331 11.57 0.45 16.18
C ARG A 331 11.96 -0.19 17.52
N PRO A 332 11.27 -1.26 17.96
CA PRO A 332 11.56 -1.89 19.26
C PRO A 332 13.03 -2.36 19.34
N GLU A 333 13.58 -2.89 18.25
CA GLU A 333 15.00 -3.28 18.15
C GLU A 333 15.98 -2.13 18.43
N TYR A 334 15.59 -0.89 18.13
CA TYR A 334 16.38 0.29 18.43
C TYR A 334 16.30 0.65 19.92
N GLU A 335 15.08 0.66 20.48
CA GLU A 335 14.86 0.95 21.91
C GLU A 335 15.66 0.02 22.84
N LEU A 336 15.79 -1.26 22.47
CA LEU A 336 16.55 -2.24 23.25
C LEU A 336 18.06 -1.95 23.29
N LYS A 337 18.60 -1.39 22.21
CA LYS A 337 20.03 -1.04 22.09
C LYS A 337 20.36 0.29 22.76
N CYS A 338 19.36 1.03 23.21
CA CYS A 338 19.58 2.36 23.78
C CYS A 338 20.05 2.27 25.23
N SER A 339 21.23 2.83 25.49
CA SER A 339 21.87 2.83 26.81
C SER A 339 21.48 4.05 27.65
N GLY A 340 20.98 5.12 27.02
CA GLY A 340 20.57 6.34 27.72
C GLY A 340 19.57 7.17 26.92
N ARG A 341 18.98 8.18 27.57
CA ARG A 341 18.15 9.19 26.92
C ARG A 341 18.88 10.53 26.95
N ARG A 342 18.88 11.26 25.84
CA ARG A 342 19.34 12.65 25.77
C ARG A 342 18.22 13.51 25.25
N LEU A 343 18.11 14.70 25.80
CA LEU A 343 17.19 15.69 25.29
C LEU A 343 17.56 16.02 23.84
N ASN A 344 16.62 15.80 22.91
CA ASN A 344 16.81 16.26 21.55
C ASN A 344 16.89 17.78 21.57
N HIS A 345 17.96 18.34 21.02
CA HIS A 345 18.21 19.77 21.03
C HIS A 345 17.10 20.57 20.32
N ILE A 346 16.45 19.96 19.33
CA ILE A 346 15.45 20.61 18.48
C ILE A 346 14.05 20.48 19.10
N THR A 347 13.64 19.26 19.44
CA THR A 347 12.27 19.02 19.92
C THR A 347 12.11 19.20 21.43
N GLN A 348 13.21 19.31 22.19
CA GLN A 348 13.22 19.33 23.66
C GLN A 348 12.54 18.09 24.30
N VAL A 349 12.33 17.03 23.51
CA VAL A 349 11.80 15.74 23.96
C VAL A 349 12.97 14.79 24.23
N PRO A 350 12.93 13.97 25.28
CA PRO A 350 13.95 12.95 25.52
C PRO A 350 14.00 11.93 24.37
N ALA A 351 15.10 11.90 23.62
CA ALA A 351 15.37 10.91 22.58
C ALA A 351 16.28 9.81 23.11
N ASN A 352 16.02 8.56 22.72
CA ASN A 352 16.88 7.43 23.09
C ASN A 352 18.19 7.49 22.29
N ILE A 353 19.34 7.22 22.94
CA ILE A 353 20.66 7.13 22.31
C ILE A 353 21.20 5.72 22.47
N THR A 354 21.75 5.18 21.38
CA THR A 354 22.64 4.03 21.39
C THR A 354 24.05 4.49 21.79
N ALA A 355 24.66 3.81 22.78
CA ALA A 355 26.05 4.06 23.17
C ALA A 355 27.04 3.80 22.03
#